data_AF-A0A9R1LVB6-F1
#
_entry.id   AF-A0A9R1LVB6-F1
#
_cell.length_a   1.000
_cell.length_b   1.000
_cell.length_c   1.000
_cell.angle_alpha   90.00
_cell.angle_beta   90.00
_cell.angle_gamma   90.00
#
_symmetry.space_group_name_H-M   'P 1'
#
loop_
_entity.id
_entity.type
_entity.pdbx_description
1 polymer ?
#
loop_
_entity_poly.entity_id
_entity_poly.type
_entity_poly.pdbx_seq_one_letter_code
_entity_poly.pdbx_strand_id
1 'polypeptide(L)'
;MGDPDTDADNAVLSKEQEDRVGRESRGDVTILPTLVIHDVQYRWKLERTAVLKAVRVSFKEGTEPQVCLSHDMETNECLHQNGGCWRDKATNMTVCRDT
;
A
#
# COMPACT_ATOMS: atom_id res chain seq x y z
N MET A 1 27.33 -0.76 -14.02
CA MET A 1 27.98 -0.93 -12.71
C MET A 1 29.33 -0.27 -12.76
N GLY A 2 29.78 0.34 -11.65
CA GLY A 2 31.08 1.02 -11.56
C GLY A 2 32.25 0.05 -11.45
N ASP A 3 33.46 0.60 -11.42
CA ASP A 3 34.71 -0.12 -11.21
C ASP A 3 34.77 -0.69 -9.77
N PRO A 4 34.86 -2.02 -9.58
CA PRO A 4 34.91 -2.65 -8.26
C PRO A 4 36.21 -2.39 -7.50
N ASP A 5 37.28 -1.94 -8.16
CA ASP A 5 38.60 -1.72 -7.53
C ASP A 5 38.80 -0.26 -7.06
N THR A 6 37.83 0.62 -7.33
CA THR A 6 37.87 2.03 -6.91
C THR A 6 37.21 2.21 -5.53
N ASP A 7 38.01 2.53 -4.51
CA ASP A 7 37.54 2.91 -3.16
C ASP A 7 37.28 4.42 -3.07
N ALA A 8 36.22 4.87 -3.75
CA ALA A 8 35.79 6.26 -3.75
C ALA A 8 34.29 6.36 -3.44
N ASP A 9 33.89 7.48 -2.85
CA ASP A 9 32.49 7.76 -2.54
C ASP A 9 31.61 7.69 -3.80
N ASN A 10 30.51 6.97 -3.69
CA ASN A 10 29.55 6.79 -4.76
C ASN A 10 28.20 7.37 -4.35
N ALA A 11 27.86 8.53 -4.93
CA ALA A 11 26.61 9.24 -4.64
C ALA A 11 25.35 8.39 -4.84
N VAL A 12 25.36 7.42 -5.77
CA VAL A 12 24.22 6.52 -5.99
C VAL A 12 24.05 5.57 -4.81
N LEU A 13 25.15 4.93 -4.36
CA LEU A 13 25.11 4.00 -3.23
C LEU A 13 24.76 4.70 -1.92
N SER A 14 25.32 5.89 -1.68
CA SER A 14 24.97 6.70 -0.50
C SER A 14 23.46 7.01 -0.48
N LYS A 15 22.90 7.43 -1.61
CA LYS A 15 21.46 7.70 -1.72
C LYS A 15 20.61 6.45 -1.52
N GLU A 16 21.00 5.33 -2.12
CA GLU A 16 20.30 4.05 -1.93
C GLU A 16 20.31 3.60 -0.47
N GLN A 17 21.39 3.86 0.26
CA GLN A 17 21.50 3.55 1.68
C GLN A 17 20.57 4.45 2.51
N GLU A 18 20.57 5.77 2.26
CA GLU A 18 19.66 6.71 2.92
C GLU A 18 18.18 6.36 2.73
N ASP A 19 17.81 5.87 1.54
CA ASP A 19 16.44 5.47 1.24
C ASP A 19 16.02 4.18 1.96
N ARG A 20 16.99 3.31 2.31
CA ARG A 20 16.77 2.06 3.06
C ARG A 20 16.67 2.26 4.56
N VAL A 21 17.28 3.32 5.11
CA VAL A 21 17.19 3.65 6.54
C VAL A 21 15.74 3.98 6.89
N GLY A 22 15.23 3.44 7.99
CA GLY A 22 13.88 3.64 8.49
C GLY A 22 13.57 5.12 8.76
N ARG A 23 12.30 5.50 8.58
CA ARG A 23 11.78 6.85 8.85
C ARG A 23 10.50 6.73 9.66
N GLU A 24 10.31 7.63 10.62
CA GLU A 24 9.12 7.64 11.49
C GLU A 24 8.86 6.29 12.19
N SER A 25 7.73 5.63 11.87
CA SER A 25 7.36 4.30 12.38
C SER A 25 7.90 3.14 11.54
N ARG A 26 8.51 3.43 10.39
CA ARG A 26 9.07 2.46 9.45
C ARG A 26 10.45 2.01 9.90
N GLY A 27 10.66 0.69 10.04
CA GLY A 27 12.00 0.12 10.24
C GLY A 27 12.90 0.22 9.01
N ASP A 28 14.14 -0.26 9.14
CA ASP A 28 15.08 -0.35 8.01
C ASP A 28 14.62 -1.39 6.97
N VAL A 29 14.91 -1.12 5.70
CA VAL A 29 14.71 -2.07 4.61
C VAL A 29 15.87 -3.08 4.59
N THR A 30 15.63 -4.23 5.20
CA THR A 30 16.63 -5.31 5.34
C THR A 30 16.47 -6.45 4.34
N ILE A 31 15.32 -6.57 3.67
CA ILE A 31 15.04 -7.63 2.70
C ILE A 31 14.65 -7.01 1.36
N LEU A 32 15.18 -7.53 0.26
CA LEU A 32 14.78 -7.16 -1.08
C LEU A 32 14.08 -8.33 -1.79
N PRO A 33 13.09 -8.07 -2.66
CA PRO A 33 12.48 -6.75 -2.90
C PRO A 33 11.52 -6.35 -1.76
N THR A 34 11.52 -5.06 -1.39
CA THR A 34 10.53 -4.45 -0.48
C THR A 34 9.91 -3.26 -1.19
N LEU A 35 8.58 -3.17 -1.16
CA LEU A 35 7.84 -2.01 -1.65
C LEU A 35 7.47 -1.13 -0.46
N VAL A 36 7.77 0.16 -0.55
CA VAL A 36 7.40 1.14 0.48
C VAL A 36 6.40 2.12 -0.11
N ILE A 37 5.24 2.25 0.53
CA ILE A 37 4.18 3.18 0.14
C ILE A 37 3.73 3.91 1.42
N HIS A 38 3.80 5.25 1.43
CA HIS A 38 3.44 6.08 2.60
C HIS A 38 4.11 5.57 3.89
N ASP A 39 5.42 5.30 3.84
CA ASP A 39 6.22 4.71 4.93
C ASP A 39 5.76 3.33 5.45
N VAL A 40 4.75 2.71 4.85
CA VAL A 40 4.38 1.32 5.13
C VAL A 40 5.22 0.38 4.27
N GLN A 41 5.85 -0.60 4.90
CA GLN A 41 6.61 -1.64 4.20
C GLN A 41 5.73 -2.83 3.81
N TYR A 42 5.73 -3.16 2.53
CA TYR A 42 5.14 -4.36 1.96
C TYR A 42 6.25 -5.32 1.57
N ARG A 43 6.32 -6.44 2.28
CA ARG A 43 7.30 -7.50 2.08
C ARG A 43 6.63 -8.67 1.34
N TRP A 44 7.43 -9.51 0.68
CA TRP A 44 7.01 -10.75 0.01
C TRP A 44 6.26 -10.59 -1.31
N LYS A 45 5.14 -11.32 -1.48
CA LYS A 45 4.48 -11.58 -2.76
C LYS A 45 3.79 -10.29 -3.25
N LEU A 46 4.54 -9.49 -4.02
CA LEU A 46 4.08 -8.24 -4.66
C LEU A 46 3.17 -8.54 -5.87
N GLU A 47 2.06 -9.24 -5.64
CA GLU A 47 1.03 -9.48 -6.65
C GLU A 47 0.39 -8.16 -7.09
N ARG A 48 0.06 -8.05 -8.38
CA ARG A 48 -0.51 -6.83 -8.99
C ARG A 48 -1.67 -6.27 -8.16
N THR A 49 -2.65 -7.10 -7.80
CA THR A 49 -3.83 -6.66 -7.05
C THR A 49 -3.48 -6.21 -5.64
N ALA A 50 -2.52 -6.88 -4.97
CA ALA A 50 -2.08 -6.50 -3.62
C ALA A 50 -1.37 -5.15 -3.63
N VAL A 51 -0.50 -4.91 -4.62
CA VAL A 51 0.19 -3.63 -4.81
C VAL A 51 -0.81 -2.52 -5.11
N LEU A 52 -1.77 -2.75 -6.02
CA LEU A 52 -2.77 -1.74 -6.34
C LEU A 52 -3.67 -1.42 -5.13
N LYS A 53 -4.03 -2.43 -4.30
CA LYS A 53 -4.77 -2.18 -3.05
C LYS A 53 -3.95 -1.35 -2.06
N ALA A 54 -2.66 -1.63 -1.90
CA ALA A 54 -1.77 -0.81 -1.07
C ALA A 54 -1.69 0.64 -1.57
N VAL A 55 -1.61 0.84 -2.90
CA VAL A 55 -1.62 2.17 -3.51
C VAL A 55 -2.96 2.88 -3.28
N ARG A 56 -4.12 2.19 -3.36
CA ARG A 56 -5.44 2.78 -3.09
C ARG A 56 -5.49 3.45 -1.72
N VAL A 57 -4.99 2.78 -0.68
CA VAL A 57 -5.00 3.28 0.71
C VAL A 57 -4.20 4.58 0.88
N SER A 58 -3.35 4.93 -0.09
CA SER A 58 -2.60 6.19 -0.07
C SER A 58 -3.39 7.39 -0.56
N PHE A 59 -4.56 7.17 -1.17
CA PHE A 59 -5.46 8.23 -1.60
C PHE A 59 -6.46 8.54 -0.49
N LYS A 60 -6.90 9.80 -0.42
CA LYS A 60 -8.04 10.16 0.42
C LYS A 60 -9.29 9.52 -0.17
N GLU A 61 -10.23 9.17 0.69
CA GLU A 61 -11.52 8.65 0.27
C GLU A 61 -12.21 9.58 -0.75
N GLY A 62 -12.71 8.99 -1.84
CA GLY A 62 -13.34 9.69 -2.94
C GLY A 62 -12.36 10.34 -3.93
N THR A 63 -11.05 10.28 -3.67
CA THR A 63 -10.00 10.81 -4.58
C THR A 63 -9.25 9.71 -5.31
N GLU A 64 -9.66 8.45 -5.14
CA GLU A 64 -8.97 7.33 -5.74
C GLU A 64 -9.19 7.29 -7.27
N PRO A 65 -8.17 6.82 -8.03
CA PRO A 65 -8.33 6.62 -9.47
C PRO A 65 -9.43 5.59 -9.79
N GLN A 66 -10.06 5.71 -10.96
CA GLN A 66 -11.16 4.83 -11.38
C GLN A 66 -10.81 3.32 -11.35
N VAL A 67 -9.53 2.96 -11.55
CA VAL A 67 -9.08 1.56 -11.45
C VAL A 67 -9.32 0.97 -10.05
N CYS A 68 -9.24 1.80 -9.01
CA CYS A 68 -9.44 1.40 -7.61
C CYS A 68 -10.92 1.12 -7.28
N LEU A 69 -11.85 1.63 -8.09
CA LEU A 69 -13.30 1.45 -7.97
C LEU A 69 -13.81 0.22 -8.73
N SER A 70 -12.92 -0.56 -9.34
CA SER A 70 -13.30 -1.81 -10.00
C SER A 70 -13.60 -2.90 -8.97
N HIS A 71 -14.48 -3.84 -9.33
CA HIS A 71 -14.90 -4.94 -8.45
C HIS A 71 -13.73 -5.85 -8.01
N ASP A 72 -12.66 -5.93 -8.80
CA ASP A 72 -11.46 -6.71 -8.44
C ASP A 72 -10.60 -6.01 -7.37
N MET A 73 -10.82 -4.72 -7.18
CA MET A 73 -10.06 -3.84 -6.28
C MET A 73 -10.84 -3.46 -5.03
N GLU A 74 -12.15 -3.31 -5.13
CA GLU A 74 -13.06 -2.99 -4.04
C GLU A 74 -13.59 -4.25 -3.37
N THR A 75 -13.37 -4.39 -2.07
CA THR A 75 -14.01 -5.45 -1.29
C THR A 75 -15.30 -4.88 -0.67
N ASN A 76 -16.46 -5.42 -1.04
CA ASN A 76 -17.71 -5.09 -0.36
C ASN A 76 -17.86 -5.96 0.89
N GLU A 77 -17.46 -5.41 2.04
CA GLU A 77 -17.50 -6.09 3.33
C GLU A 77 -18.93 -6.44 3.78
N CYS A 78 -19.95 -5.74 3.28
CA CYS A 78 -21.36 -6.01 3.63
C CYS A 78 -21.90 -7.31 3.01
N LEU A 79 -21.31 -7.79 1.91
CA LEU A 79 -21.75 -9.02 1.24
C LEU A 79 -21.49 -10.26 2.10
N HIS A 80 -20.41 -10.28 2.88
CA HIS A 80 -20.03 -11.45 3.67
C HIS A 80 -20.45 -11.27 5.13
N GLN A 81 -21.52 -11.95 5.54
CA GLN A 81 -22.04 -11.94 6.91
C GLN A 81 -22.37 -10.52 7.44
N ASN A 82 -22.67 -9.57 6.54
CA ASN A 82 -22.97 -8.17 6.84
C ASN A 82 -21.82 -7.38 7.50
N GLY A 83 -20.57 -7.87 7.56
CA GLY A 83 -19.33 -7.12 7.82
C GLY A 83 -19.28 -6.03 8.90
N GLY A 84 -20.25 -5.94 9.82
CA GLY A 84 -20.46 -4.75 10.67
C GLY A 84 -21.19 -3.58 9.98
N CYS A 85 -21.64 -3.72 8.73
CA CYS A 85 -22.38 -2.72 7.99
C CYS A 85 -23.73 -2.39 8.62
N TRP A 86 -24.11 -1.12 8.53
CA TRP A 86 -25.40 -0.66 8.97
C TRP A 86 -26.48 -1.13 7.99
N ARG A 87 -27.63 -1.56 8.51
CA ARG A 87 -28.76 -2.04 7.72
C ARG A 87 -29.97 -1.14 7.92
N ASP A 88 -30.45 -0.55 6.84
CA ASP A 88 -31.74 0.10 6.81
C ASP A 88 -32.85 -0.94 6.63
N LYS A 89 -33.80 -0.99 7.57
CA LYS A 89 -34.94 -1.93 7.47
C LYS A 89 -36.04 -1.44 6.54
N ALA A 90 -36.13 -0.13 6.29
CA ALA A 90 -37.17 0.45 5.44
C ALA A 90 -36.91 0.21 3.94
N THR A 91 -35.65 0.34 3.52
CA THR A 91 -35.20 0.12 2.13
C THR A 91 -34.53 -1.24 1.92
N ASN A 92 -34.34 -2.02 3.00
CA ASN A 92 -33.61 -3.30 3.00
C ASN A 92 -32.18 -3.18 2.42
N MET A 93 -31.54 -2.04 2.64
CA MET A 93 -30.21 -1.72 2.13
C MET A 93 -29.16 -1.84 3.24
N THR A 94 -27.98 -2.38 2.91
CA THR A 94 -26.82 -2.44 3.79
C THR A 94 -25.72 -1.55 3.26
N VAL A 95 -25.20 -0.66 4.11
CA VAL A 95 -24.13 0.28 3.73
C VAL A 95 -23.04 0.31 4.79
N CYS A 96 -21.81 0.50 4.34
CA CYS A 96 -20.73 0.97 5.20
C CYS A 96 -21.09 2.37 5.69
N ARG A 97 -20.78 2.67 6.94
CA ARG A 97 -21.01 3.99 7.53
C ARG A 97 -19.66 4.62 7.78
N ASP A 98 -19.32 5.62 6.99
CA ASP A 98 -18.10 6.40 7.21
C ASP A 98 -18.30 7.24 8.47
N THR A 99 -17.32 7.19 9.38
CA THR A 99 -17.30 7.93 10.65
C THR A 99 -16.70 9.30 10.50
#